data_AF-A0A0M3JQZ9-F1
#
_entry.id   AF-A0A0M3JQZ9-F1
#
_cell.length_a   1.000
_cell.length_b   1.000
_cell.length_c   1.000
_cell.angle_alpha   90.00
_cell.angle_beta   90.00
_cell.angle_gamma   90.00
#
_symmetry.space_group_name_H-M   'P 1'
#
loop_
_entity.id
_entity.type
_entity.pdbx_description
1 polymer ?
#
loop_
_entity_poly.entity_id
_entity_poly.type
_entity_poly.pdbx_seq_one_letter_code
_entity_poly.pdbx_strand_id
1 'polypeptide(L)'
;MPQWYQFFVYSNSENKTVPYSDMMLAGLYLLYKVMMLPYYFLNWYNSTRSMCGLSLVGTVPSRADLAHFSQCTICVSNAVNPLKLPCGHVFCRQCIHTWLETENTCPNCRKDTPTPLQDVSWKGGGTTYFLQFC
;
A
#
# COMPACT_ATOMS: atom_id res chain seq x y z
N MET A 1 3.06 -28.25 9.11
CA MET A 1 3.78 -29.27 8.31
C MET A 1 2.76 -30.30 7.83
N PRO A 2 2.78 -30.74 6.57
CA PRO A 2 1.86 -31.77 6.10
C PRO A 2 2.09 -33.10 6.83
N GLN A 3 1.02 -33.82 7.14
CA GLN A 3 1.06 -35.07 7.91
C GLN A 3 1.83 -36.19 7.18
N TRP A 4 1.84 -36.20 5.84
CA TRP A 4 2.58 -37.19 5.04
C TRP A 4 4.11 -37.08 5.19
N TYR A 5 4.64 -35.90 5.54
CA TYR A 5 6.08 -35.70 5.74
C TYR A 5 6.58 -36.41 7.02
N GLN A 6 5.73 -36.50 8.04
CA GLN A 6 6.06 -37.19 9.29
C GLN A 6 6.20 -38.70 9.07
N PHE A 7 5.40 -39.28 8.17
CA PHE A 7 5.46 -40.70 7.83
C PHE A 7 6.82 -41.09 7.22
N PHE A 8 7.38 -40.24 6.36
CA PHE A 8 8.72 -40.45 5.77
C PHE A 8 9.86 -40.25 6.79
N VAL A 9 9.75 -39.24 7.68
CA VAL A 9 10.76 -39.01 8.74
C VAL A 9 10.75 -40.15 9.76
N TYR A 10 9.58 -40.70 10.09
CA TYR A 10 9.43 -41.81 11.03
C TYR A 10 9.90 -43.14 10.41
N SER A 11 9.59 -43.42 9.14
CA SER A 11 10.08 -44.61 8.44
C SER A 11 11.62 -44.66 8.32
N ASN A 12 12.28 -43.51 8.29
CA ASN A 12 13.75 -43.40 8.28
C ASN A 12 14.37 -43.77 9.64
N SER A 13 13.60 -43.66 10.73
CA SER A 13 14.04 -44.01 12.09
C SER A 13 14.01 -45.53 12.36
N GLU A 14 13.11 -46.28 11.72
CA GLU A 14 12.96 -47.73 11.97
C GLU A 14 13.69 -48.60 10.92
N ASN A 15 13.91 -48.13 9.69
CA ASN A 15 14.58 -48.89 8.62
C ASN A 15 15.97 -48.32 8.29
N LYS A 16 17.03 -49.10 8.53
CA LYS A 16 18.44 -48.74 8.24
C LYS A 16 18.77 -48.53 6.74
N THR A 17 17.82 -48.78 5.85
CA THR A 17 17.97 -48.59 4.40
C THR A 17 16.82 -47.72 3.90
N VAL A 18 17.02 -46.41 3.88
CA VAL A 18 16.14 -45.48 3.15
C VAL A 18 16.19 -45.82 1.67
N PRO A 19 15.07 -46.18 1.02
CA PRO A 19 15.06 -46.41 -0.42
C PRO A 19 15.33 -45.07 -1.12
N TYR A 20 16.18 -45.10 -2.14
CA TYR A 20 16.63 -43.92 -2.88
C TYR A 20 15.47 -43.05 -3.42
N SER A 21 14.32 -43.67 -3.71
CA SER A 21 13.06 -43.02 -4.11
C SER A 21 12.60 -41.96 -3.10
N ASP A 22 12.72 -42.23 -1.82
CA ASP A 22 12.15 -41.39 -0.76
C ASP A 22 13.01 -40.14 -0.55
N MET A 23 14.33 -40.30 -0.70
CA MET A 23 15.28 -39.18 -0.67
C MET A 23 15.10 -38.27 -1.89
N MET A 24 14.79 -38.84 -3.06
CA MET A 24 14.49 -38.05 -4.26
C MET A 24 13.18 -37.26 -4.11
N LEU A 25 12.12 -37.87 -3.60
CA LEU A 25 10.82 -37.21 -3.41
C LEU A 25 10.89 -36.08 -2.37
N ALA A 26 11.56 -36.31 -1.24
CA ALA A 26 11.80 -35.29 -0.23
C ALA A 26 12.65 -34.12 -0.80
N GLY A 27 13.71 -34.45 -1.54
CA GLY A 27 14.55 -33.45 -2.20
C GLY A 27 13.78 -32.60 -3.22
N LEU A 28 13.01 -33.23 -4.11
CA LEU A 28 12.18 -32.53 -5.10
C LEU A 28 11.13 -31.63 -4.46
N TYR A 29 10.49 -32.10 -3.37
CA TYR A 29 9.53 -31.29 -2.62
C TYR A 29 10.18 -30.07 -1.96
N LEU A 30 11.37 -30.23 -1.36
CA LEU A 30 12.12 -29.12 -0.78
C LEU A 30 12.57 -28.12 -1.85
N LEU A 31 13.05 -28.59 -3.00
CA LEU A 31 13.43 -27.74 -4.13
C LEU A 31 12.24 -26.93 -4.66
N TYR A 32 11.08 -27.56 -4.86
CA TYR A 32 9.85 -26.86 -5.26
C TYR A 32 9.45 -25.79 -4.25
N LYS A 33 9.45 -26.11 -2.94
CA LYS A 33 9.18 -25.14 -1.87
C LYS A 33 10.16 -23.98 -1.90
N VAL A 34 11.47 -24.24 -2.07
CA VAL A 34 12.51 -23.21 -2.15
C VAL A 34 12.35 -22.35 -3.38
N MET A 35 11.94 -22.88 -4.53
CA MET A 35 11.64 -22.08 -5.73
C MET A 35 10.36 -21.23 -5.57
N MET A 36 9.40 -21.67 -4.76
CA MET A 36 8.18 -20.92 -4.48
C MET A 36 8.38 -19.80 -3.44
N LEU A 37 9.33 -19.94 -2.52
CA LEU A 37 9.67 -18.89 -1.54
C LEU A 37 9.98 -17.53 -2.18
N PRO A 38 10.86 -17.38 -3.20
CA PRO A 38 11.14 -16.09 -3.81
C PRO A 38 9.93 -15.46 -4.51
N TYR A 39 9.01 -16.25 -5.08
CA TYR A 39 7.75 -15.72 -5.63
C TYR A 39 6.89 -15.08 -4.54
N TYR A 40 6.72 -15.77 -3.40
CA TYR A 40 6.00 -15.22 -2.25
C TYR A 40 6.73 -14.03 -1.61
N PHE A 41 8.07 -14.10 -1.50
CA PHE A 41 8.88 -13.02 -0.96
C PHE A 41 8.85 -11.77 -1.84
N LEU A 42 8.89 -11.89 -3.16
CA LEU A 42 8.80 -10.75 -4.07
C LEU A 42 7.41 -10.09 -4.00
N ASN A 43 6.35 -10.89 -3.92
CA ASN A 43 4.99 -10.38 -3.73
C ASN A 43 4.83 -9.67 -2.39
N TRP A 44 5.37 -10.26 -1.31
CA TRP A 44 5.39 -9.64 0.02
C TRP A 44 6.24 -8.36 0.04
N TYR A 45 7.40 -8.36 -0.61
CA TYR A 45 8.26 -7.19 -0.75
C TYR A 45 7.57 -6.07 -1.55
N ASN A 46 6.93 -6.41 -2.66
CA ASN A 46 6.15 -5.45 -3.44
C ASN A 46 4.93 -4.91 -2.66
N SER A 47 4.27 -5.78 -1.88
CA SER A 47 3.13 -5.40 -1.04
C SER A 47 3.55 -4.51 0.13
N THR A 48 4.65 -4.83 0.81
CA THR A 48 5.20 -4.01 1.90
C THR A 48 5.78 -2.70 1.38
N ARG A 49 6.37 -2.69 0.17
CA ARG A 49 6.75 -1.46 -0.53
C ARG A 49 5.54 -0.60 -0.87
N SER A 50 4.39 -1.19 -1.18
CA SER A 50 3.14 -0.43 -1.40
C SER A 50 2.62 0.24 -0.11
N MET A 51 2.89 -0.34 1.06
CA MET A 51 2.48 0.22 2.36
C MET A 51 3.46 1.28 2.87
N CYS A 52 4.77 1.09 2.65
CA CYS A 52 5.80 2.10 2.97
C CYS A 52 5.95 3.16 1.88
N GLY A 53 5.31 2.98 0.72
CA GLY A 53 5.31 3.86 -0.43
C GLY A 53 4.38 5.07 -0.25
N LEU A 54 4.79 5.98 0.63
CA LEU A 54 4.55 7.42 0.49
C LEU A 54 3.07 7.88 0.48
N SER A 55 2.45 7.90 1.66
CA SER A 55 1.19 8.65 1.90
C SER A 55 1.38 10.17 1.95
N LEU A 56 2.11 10.75 0.98
CA LEU A 56 2.32 12.19 0.93
C LEU A 56 1.20 12.86 0.13
N VAL A 57 0.16 13.25 0.85
CA VAL A 57 -0.83 14.28 0.46
C VAL A 57 -0.13 15.57 -0.04
N GLY A 58 1.16 15.74 0.26
CA GLY A 58 2.06 16.72 -0.31
C GLY A 58 3.44 16.64 0.34
N THR A 59 4.42 17.35 -0.20
CA THR A 59 5.69 17.58 0.48
C THR A 59 5.59 18.80 1.41
N VAL A 60 6.41 18.84 2.46
CA VAL A 60 6.52 20.06 3.27
C VAL A 60 7.31 21.09 2.45
N PRO A 61 6.75 22.28 2.15
CA PRO A 61 7.43 23.30 1.37
C PRO A 61 8.66 23.83 2.11
N SER A 62 9.71 24.16 1.36
CA SER A 62 10.90 24.82 1.90
C SER A 62 10.55 26.23 2.39
N ARG A 63 11.34 26.78 3.32
CA ARG A 63 11.17 28.15 3.83
C ARG A 63 11.19 29.21 2.72
N ALA A 64 11.89 28.94 1.61
CA ALA A 64 11.89 29.81 0.43
C ALA A 64 10.54 29.82 -0.32
N ASP A 65 9.88 28.66 -0.45
CA ASP A 65 8.56 28.54 -1.08
C ASP A 65 7.49 29.28 -0.26
N LEU A 66 7.64 29.26 1.07
CA LEU A 66 6.75 29.95 2.01
C LEU A 66 6.80 31.48 1.90
N ALA A 67 7.93 32.05 1.46
CA ALA A 67 8.05 33.48 1.25
C ALA A 67 7.19 33.96 0.07
N HIS A 68 6.99 33.11 -0.95
CA HIS A 68 6.15 33.41 -2.11
C HIS A 68 4.66 33.11 -1.87
N PHE A 69 4.35 32.11 -1.04
CA PHE A 69 2.98 31.68 -0.72
C PHE A 69 2.67 31.87 0.77
N SER A 70 2.67 33.13 1.21
CA SER A 70 2.44 33.48 2.62
C SER A 70 0.97 33.34 3.06
N GLN A 71 0.03 33.30 2.11
CA GLN A 71 -1.41 33.25 2.37
C GLN A 71 -2.05 32.03 1.74
N CYS A 72 -2.84 31.30 2.54
CA CYS A 72 -3.65 30.19 2.07
C CYS A 72 -4.94 30.72 1.43
N THR A 73 -5.30 30.27 0.23
CA THR A 73 -6.51 30.75 -0.48
C THR A 73 -7.82 30.23 0.12
N ILE A 74 -7.78 29.19 0.96
CA ILE A 74 -8.96 28.60 1.60
C ILE A 74 -9.34 29.36 2.87
N CYS A 75 -8.35 29.65 3.74
CA CYS A 75 -8.59 30.34 5.01
C CYS A 75 -8.25 31.84 4.98
N VAL A 76 -7.68 32.33 3.86
CA VAL A 76 -7.30 33.75 3.62
C VAL A 76 -6.45 34.31 4.77
N SER A 77 -5.65 33.45 5.39
CA SER A 77 -4.83 33.76 6.56
C SER A 77 -3.42 33.18 6.38
N ASN A 78 -2.52 33.54 7.31
CA ASN A 78 -1.13 33.09 7.27
C ASN A 78 -1.08 31.55 7.31
N ALA A 79 -0.24 30.95 6.47
CA ALA A 79 -0.22 29.50 6.30
C ALA A 79 0.28 28.78 7.57
N VAL A 80 -0.63 28.12 8.29
CA VAL A 80 -0.30 27.27 9.46
C VAL A 80 -0.11 25.83 8.99
N ASN A 81 1.09 25.28 9.20
CA ASN A 81 1.51 23.95 8.70
C ASN A 81 1.28 23.81 7.18
N PRO A 82 2.10 24.50 6.37
CA PRO A 82 1.94 24.53 4.93
C PRO A 82 2.24 23.17 4.31
N LEU A 83 1.43 22.78 3.35
CA LEU A 83 1.55 21.54 2.59
C LEU A 83 1.56 21.87 1.11
N LYS A 84 2.57 21.38 0.39
CA LYS A 84 2.72 21.57 -1.05
C LYS A 84 2.17 20.35 -1.80
N LEU A 85 1.11 20.56 -2.55
CA LEU A 85 0.54 19.52 -3.41
C LEU A 85 1.51 19.17 -4.56
N PRO A 86 1.37 18.00 -5.20
CA PRO A 86 2.17 17.62 -6.37
C PRO A 86 1.98 18.56 -7.57
N CYS A 87 0.90 19.36 -7.58
CA CYS A 87 0.69 20.42 -8.57
C CYS A 87 1.51 21.70 -8.30
N GLY A 88 2.20 21.81 -7.16
CA GLY A 88 3.03 22.94 -6.78
C GLY A 88 2.37 24.00 -5.91
N HIS A 89 1.06 23.90 -5.67
CA HIS A 89 0.33 24.85 -4.81
C HIS A 89 0.46 24.53 -3.32
N VAL A 90 0.54 25.58 -2.50
CA VAL A 90 0.71 25.49 -1.05
C VAL A 90 -0.57 25.89 -0.31
N PHE A 91 -1.01 25.06 0.64
CA PHE A 91 -2.18 25.31 1.48
C PHE A 91 -1.91 24.90 2.93
N CYS A 92 -2.75 25.31 3.88
CA CYS A 92 -2.71 24.78 5.24
C CYS A 92 -3.13 23.30 5.25
N ARG A 93 -2.45 22.48 6.05
CA ARG A 93 -2.75 21.04 6.20
C ARG A 93 -4.23 20.78 6.53
N GLN A 94 -4.82 21.59 7.40
CA GLN A 94 -6.23 21.43 7.79
C GLN A 94 -7.19 21.80 6.65
N CYS A 95 -6.92 22.92 5.98
CA CYS A 95 -7.77 23.42 4.90
C CYS A 95 -7.82 22.46 3.71
N ILE A 96 -6.66 21.91 3.32
CA ILE A 96 -6.62 20.95 2.23
C ILE A 96 -7.28 19.62 2.62
N HIS A 97 -7.19 19.19 3.89
CA HIS A 97 -7.87 17.99 4.36
C HIS A 97 -9.39 18.12 4.21
N THR A 98 -9.97 19.23 4.67
CA THR A 98 -11.41 19.51 4.54
C THR A 98 -11.84 19.62 3.08
N TRP A 99 -11.01 20.22 2.22
CA TRP A 99 -11.30 20.29 0.79
C TRP A 99 -11.31 18.90 0.15
N LEU A 100 -10.29 18.08 0.40
CA LEU A 100 -10.17 16.71 -0.13
C LEU A 100 -11.24 15.76 0.41
N GLU A 101 -11.85 16.06 1.56
CA GLU A 101 -13.05 15.33 2.03
C GLU A 101 -14.26 15.53 1.12
N THR A 102 -14.34 16.68 0.42
CA THR A 102 -15.42 17.03 -0.49
C THR A 102 -15.06 16.72 -1.93
N GLU A 103 -13.85 17.11 -2.36
CA GLU A 103 -13.44 17.10 -3.76
C GLU A 103 -11.94 16.79 -3.89
N ASN A 104 -11.59 15.74 -4.65
CA ASN A 104 -10.21 15.24 -4.80
C ASN A 104 -9.35 16.04 -5.79
N THR A 105 -9.62 17.34 -5.95
CA THR A 105 -8.95 18.20 -6.93
C THR A 105 -8.25 19.37 -6.24
N CYS A 106 -7.24 19.96 -6.88
CA CYS A 106 -6.62 21.17 -6.35
C CYS A 106 -7.54 22.42 -6.51
N PRO A 107 -7.77 23.24 -5.47
CA PRO A 107 -8.61 24.44 -5.57
C PRO A 107 -8.16 25.47 -6.62
N ASN A 108 -6.84 25.59 -6.84
CA ASN A 108 -6.28 26.61 -7.74
C ASN A 108 -6.19 26.14 -9.20
N CYS A 109 -5.83 24.89 -9.45
CA CYS A 109 -5.60 24.38 -10.82
C CYS A 109 -6.55 23.26 -11.26
N ARG A 110 -7.46 22.81 -10.40
CA ARG A 110 -8.39 21.69 -10.64
C ARG A 110 -7.72 20.40 -11.10
N LYS A 111 -6.40 20.28 -10.90
CA LYS A 111 -5.65 19.08 -11.24
C LYS A 111 -5.96 18.00 -10.20
N ASP A 112 -6.21 16.79 -10.66
CA ASP A 112 -6.41 15.63 -9.79
C ASP A 112 -5.16 15.44 -8.94
N THR A 113 -5.37 15.39 -7.62
CA THR A 113 -4.30 15.03 -6.71
C THR A 113 -4.23 13.51 -6.62
N PRO A 114 -3.09 12.87 -6.92
CA PRO A 114 -2.90 11.45 -6.64
C PRO A 114 -2.81 11.27 -5.12
N THR A 115 -3.94 11.36 -4.44
CA THR A 115 -4.04 11.13 -3.01
C THR A 115 -4.13 9.62 -2.79
N PRO A 116 -3.28 9.03 -1.95
CA PRO A 116 -3.52 7.69 -1.42
C PRO A 116 -4.75 7.62 -0.49
N LEU A 117 -5.44 8.75 -0.24
CA LEU A 117 -6.79 8.80 0.33
C LEU A 117 -7.88 8.35 -0.66
N GLN A 118 -7.50 7.88 -1.85
CA GLN A 118 -8.42 7.26 -2.82
C GLN A 118 -8.79 5.81 -2.47
N ASP A 119 -8.91 5.55 -1.17
CA ASP A 119 -9.80 4.56 -0.58
C ASP A 119 -10.83 5.37 0.25
N VAL A 120 -11.67 6.13 -0.45
CA VAL A 120 -12.93 6.62 0.11
C VAL A 120 -14.11 6.07 -0.66
N SER A 121 -13.92 4.90 -1.32
CA SER A 121 -15.01 4.13 -1.95
C SER A 121 -16.18 3.90 -0.98
N TRP A 122 -15.88 3.80 0.33
CA TRP A 122 -16.87 3.63 1.39
C TRP A 122 -17.73 4.88 1.66
N LYS A 123 -17.28 6.09 1.32
CA LYS A 123 -18.05 7.35 1.54
C LYS A 123 -19.13 7.59 0.48
N GLY A 124 -19.01 6.97 -0.70
CA GLY A 124 -19.94 7.16 -1.81
C GLY A 124 -21.26 6.37 -1.70
N GLY A 125 -21.49 5.61 -0.63
CA GLY A 125 -22.69 4.79 -0.46
C GLY A 125 -22.86 3.65 -1.49
N GLY A 126 -21.91 3.49 -2.43
CA GLY A 126 -21.95 2.53 -3.53
C GLY A 126 -21.50 1.11 -3.16
N THR A 127 -21.63 0.69 -1.90
CA THR A 127 -21.20 -0.65 -1.45
C THR A 127 -22.22 -1.75 -1.72
N THR A 128 -23.34 -1.45 -2.36
CA THR A 128 -24.32 -2.47 -2.76
C THR A 128 -24.19 -2.76 -4.24
N TYR A 129 -23.69 -3.96 -4.58
CA TYR A 129 -23.85 -4.59 -5.89
C TYR A 129 -25.30 -5.06 -6.14
N PHE A 130 -26.28 -4.41 -5.51
CA PHE A 130 -27.69 -4.79 -5.58
C PHE A 130 -28.52 -3.59 -6.01
N LEU A 131 -28.92 -3.66 -7.28
CA LEU A 131 -30.07 -3.03 -7.93
C LEU A 131 -30.78 -1.94 -7.10
N GLN A 132 -30.49 -0.67 -7.41
CA GLN A 132 -31.42 0.42 -7.11
C GLN A 132 -32.64 0.26 -8.03
N PHE A 133 -33.74 -0.24 -7.47
CA PHE A 133 -35.04 -0.10 -8.11
C PHE A 133 -35.56 1.33 -7.93
N CYS A 134 -36.12 1.85 -9.01
CA CYS A 134 -36.77 3.16 -9.15
C CYS A 134 -38.02 3.27 -8.27
#